data_AF-A0A6B3HHU8-F1
#
_entry.id   AF-A0A6B3HHU8-F1
#
_cell.length_a   1.000
_cell.length_b   1.000
_cell.length_c   1.000
_cell.angle_alpha   90.00
_cell.angle_beta   90.00
_cell.angle_gamma   90.00
#
_symmetry.space_group_name_H-M   'P 1'
#
loop_
_entity.id
_entity.type
_entity.pdbx_description
1 polymer ?
#
loop_
_entity_poly.entity_id
_entity_poly.type
_entity_poly.pdbx_seq_one_letter_code
_entity_poly.pdbx_strand_id
1 'polypeptide(L)'
;LSGEASDIHKTDKAMLELFPENESLHRWIKMAGERVHFQGLPARICWLGYGERDKAGERFNDMVASGELAAPLAIGRDHLDCGSVAS
;
A
#
# COMPACT_ATOMS: atom_id res chain seq x y z
N LEU A 1 -7.81 6.79 5.14
CA LEU A 1 -9.15 7.03 5.77
C LEU A 1 -9.80 8.33 5.28
N SER A 2 -9.08 9.17 4.53
CA SER A 2 -9.60 10.41 3.92
C SER A 2 -10.75 10.19 2.94
N GLY A 3 -10.74 9.07 2.22
CA GLY A 3 -11.62 8.85 1.07
C GLY A 3 -11.03 9.36 -0.25
N GLU A 4 -9.86 9.99 -0.22
CA GLU A 4 -9.22 10.60 -1.38
C GLU A 4 -8.39 9.59 -2.16
N ALA A 5 -8.68 9.44 -3.46
CA ALA A 5 -7.90 8.59 -4.37
C ALA A 5 -6.42 9.01 -4.44
N SER A 6 -6.16 10.31 -4.26
CA SER A 6 -4.81 10.87 -4.29
C SER A 6 -3.90 10.30 -3.21
N ASP A 7 -4.43 9.92 -2.04
CA ASP A 7 -3.63 9.31 -0.98
C ASP A 7 -3.12 7.92 -1.40
N ILE A 8 -3.94 7.12 -2.09
CA ILE A 8 -3.48 5.83 -2.63
C ILE A 8 -2.44 6.02 -3.72
N HIS A 9 -2.62 6.99 -4.62
CA HIS A 9 -1.62 7.29 -5.66
C HIS A 9 -0.28 7.76 -5.07
N LYS A 10 -0.29 8.52 -3.96
CA LYS A 10 0.94 8.89 -3.25
C LYS A 10 1.60 7.67 -2.62
N THR A 11 0.83 6.77 -1.99
CA THR A 11 1.39 5.52 -1.45
C THR A 11 1.94 4.61 -2.54
N ASP A 12 1.26 4.51 -3.70
CA ASP A 12 1.75 3.76 -4.87
C ASP A 12 3.13 4.29 -5.30
N LYS A 13 3.28 5.63 -5.42
CA LYS A 13 4.56 6.26 -5.73
C LYS A 13 5.63 5.96 -4.67
N ALA A 14 5.30 6.11 -3.39
CA ALA A 14 6.23 5.84 -2.29
C ALA A 14 6.70 4.37 -2.30
N MET A 15 5.85 3.42 -2.67
CA MET A 15 6.23 2.01 -2.80
C MET A 15 7.22 1.77 -3.93
N LEU A 16 7.08 2.46 -5.07
CA LEU A 16 8.03 2.36 -6.18
C LEU A 16 9.41 2.93 -5.81
N GLU A 17 9.42 4.02 -5.03
CA GLU A 17 10.64 4.67 -4.54
C GLU A 17 11.33 3.84 -3.43
N LEU A 18 10.55 3.22 -2.54
CA LEU A 18 11.06 2.45 -1.41
C LEU A 18 11.64 1.09 -1.83
N PHE A 19 11.11 0.49 -2.90
CA PHE A 19 11.54 -0.79 -3.43
C PHE A 19 11.93 -0.67 -4.92
N PRO A 20 13.00 0.06 -5.25
CA PRO A 20 13.34 0.39 -6.64
C PRO A 20 13.74 -0.84 -7.47
N GLU A 21 14.33 -1.85 -6.82
CA GLU A 21 14.80 -3.08 -7.47
C GLU A 21 13.72 -4.17 -7.59
N ASN A 22 12.52 -3.96 -7.02
CA ASN A 22 11.45 -4.96 -7.03
C ASN A 22 10.57 -4.82 -8.29
N GLU A 23 11.05 -5.35 -9.42
CA GLU A 23 10.34 -5.24 -10.69
C GLU A 23 8.91 -5.81 -10.67
N SER A 24 8.68 -6.90 -9.92
CA SER A 24 7.36 -7.51 -9.82
C SER A 24 6.37 -6.60 -9.09
N LEU A 25 6.81 -5.93 -8.03
CA LEU A 25 6.02 -4.91 -7.35
C LEU A 25 5.71 -3.74 -8.29
N HIS A 26 6.69 -3.26 -9.05
CA HIS A 26 6.49 -2.15 -9.99
C HIS A 26 5.46 -2.49 -11.07
N ARG A 27 5.56 -3.69 -11.67
CA ARG A 27 4.56 -4.17 -12.63
C ARG A 27 3.17 -4.25 -11.99
N TRP A 28 3.07 -4.77 -10.77
CA TRP A 28 1.79 -4.87 -10.05
C TRP A 28 1.17 -3.49 -9.79
N ILE A 29 1.90 -2.56 -9.19
CA ILE A 29 1.40 -1.22 -8.84
C ILE A 29 0.92 -0.48 -10.10
N LYS A 30 1.68 -0.56 -11.20
CA LYS A 30 1.26 0.03 -12.48
C LYS A 30 -0.06 -0.56 -12.99
N MET A 31 -0.15 -1.88 -13.08
CA MET A 31 -1.39 -2.55 -13.54
C MET A 31 -2.57 -2.22 -12.63
N ALA A 32 -2.35 -2.22 -11.32
CA ALA A 32 -3.40 -1.96 -10.35
C ALA A 32 -3.87 -0.49 -10.39
N GLY A 33 -3.00 0.46 -10.75
CA GLY A 33 -3.38 1.85 -11.03
C GLY A 33 -4.17 2.03 -12.34
N GLU A 34 -3.90 1.21 -13.36
CA GLU A 34 -4.56 1.30 -14.67
C GLU A 34 -5.88 0.52 -14.76
N ARG A 35 -6.00 -0.58 -14.01
CA ARG A 35 -7.06 -1.59 -14.23
C ARG A 35 -8.04 -1.74 -13.07
N VAL A 36 -7.70 -1.29 -11.86
CA VAL A 36 -8.55 -1.51 -10.68
C VAL A 36 -9.22 -0.20 -10.28
N HIS A 37 -10.54 -0.18 -10.39
CA HIS A 37 -11.37 0.92 -9.90
C HIS A 37 -11.59 0.80 -8.38
N PHE A 38 -11.53 1.92 -7.66
CA PHE A 38 -11.81 1.94 -6.23
C PHE A 38 -13.28 1.65 -5.92
N GLN A 39 -13.53 1.03 -4.77
CA GLN A 39 -14.87 0.76 -4.23
C GLN A 39 -14.92 1.20 -2.76
N GLY A 40 -15.80 2.15 -2.43
CA GLY A 40 -15.83 2.74 -1.09
C GLY A 40 -14.58 3.57 -0.81
N LEU A 41 -13.92 3.33 0.33
CA LEU A 41 -12.63 3.97 0.61
C LEU A 41 -11.58 3.47 -0.40
N PRO A 42 -10.83 4.37 -1.05
CA PRO A 42 -9.71 3.98 -1.89
C PRO A 42 -8.73 3.11 -1.11
N ALA A 43 -8.37 1.96 -1.68
CA ALA A 43 -7.50 0.97 -1.06
C ALA A 43 -6.61 0.31 -2.11
N ARG A 44 -5.46 -0.19 -1.67
CA ARG A 44 -4.50 -0.91 -2.50
C ARG A 44 -4.14 -2.23 -1.84
N ILE A 45 -4.26 -3.33 -2.59
CA ILE A 45 -3.59 -4.58 -2.24
C ILE A 45 -2.17 -4.56 -2.79
N CYS A 46 -1.19 -4.95 -1.98
CA CYS A 46 0.21 -5.09 -2.35
C CYS A 46 0.81 -6.22 -1.52
N TRP A 47 1.36 -7.24 -2.18
CA TRP A 47 1.95 -8.38 -1.50
C TRP A 47 3.37 -8.02 -1.09
N LEU A 48 3.59 -7.92 0.22
CA LEU A 48 4.88 -7.62 0.83
C LEU A 48 5.27 -8.75 1.78
N GLY A 49 6.56 -9.10 1.78
CA GLY A 49 7.14 -10.11 2.63
C GLY A 49 7.54 -9.61 4.02
N TYR A 50 8.19 -10.49 4.78
CA TYR A 50 8.85 -10.12 6.04
C TYR A 50 9.93 -9.05 5.78
N GLY A 51 9.99 -8.00 6.61
CA GLY A 51 10.93 -6.89 6.45
C GLY A 51 10.53 -5.83 5.42
N GLU A 52 9.60 -6.13 4.51
CA GLU A 52 9.04 -5.13 3.59
C GLU A 52 7.80 -4.46 4.20
N ARG A 53 6.99 -5.22 4.95
CA ARG A 53 5.75 -4.74 5.58
C ARG A 53 5.99 -3.62 6.60
N ASP A 54 6.98 -3.78 7.48
CA ASP A 54 7.36 -2.79 8.48
C ASP A 54 7.94 -1.53 7.85
N LYS A 55 8.84 -1.66 6.85
CA LYS A 55 9.37 -0.52 6.10
C LYS A 55 8.28 0.29 5.39
N ALA A 56 7.35 -0.39 4.73
CA ALA A 56 6.23 0.27 4.06
C ALA A 56 5.32 0.96 5.09
N GLY A 57 5.02 0.29 6.21
CA GLY A 57 4.21 0.84 7.29
C GLY A 57 4.81 2.10 7.91
N GLU A 58 6.12 2.09 8.21
CA GLU A 58 6.84 3.25 8.73
C GLU A 58 6.83 4.41 7.73
N ARG A 59 7.17 4.15 6.46
CA ARG A 59 7.12 5.18 5.41
C ARG A 59 5.73 5.80 5.29
N PHE A 60 4.66 5.01 5.29
CA PHE A 60 3.29 5.53 5.22
C PHE A 60 2.94 6.36 6.45
N ASN A 61 3.37 5.95 7.64
CA ASN A 61 3.14 6.72 8.85
C ASN A 61 3.86 8.08 8.81
N ASP A 62 5.09 8.14 8.27
CA ASP A 62 5.80 9.41 8.03
C ASP A 62 5.07 10.31 7.03
N MET A 63 4.44 9.73 6.01
CA MET A 63 3.62 10.50 5.06
C MET A 63 2.37 11.08 5.72
N VAL A 64 1.75 10.36 6.67
CA VAL A 64 0.65 10.89 7.49
C VAL A 64 1.15 12.00 8.40
N ALA A 65 2.25 11.77 9.13
CA ALA A 65 2.80 12.73 10.09
C ALA A 65 3.24 14.05 9.44
N SER A 66 3.78 13.99 8.21
CA SER A 66 4.19 15.16 7.44
C SER A 66 3.03 15.89 6.75
N GLY A 67 1.82 15.32 6.73
CA GLY A 67 0.68 15.84 5.98
C GLY A 67 0.76 15.60 4.47
N GLU A 68 1.72 14.79 4.00
CA GLU A 68 1.77 14.33 2.61
C GLU A 68 0.48 13.55 2.27
N LEU A 69 -0.04 12.75 3.20
CA LEU A 69 -1.37 12.14 3.12
C LEU A 69 -2.42 13.00 3.85
N ALA A 70 -3.62 13.08 3.27
CA ALA A 70 -4.67 13.96 3.78
C ALA A 70 -5.30 13.47 5.10
N ALA A 71 -5.17 12.18 5.43
CA ALA A 71 -5.64 11.60 6.68
C ALA A 71 -4.89 10.29 7.02
N PRO A 72 -5.05 9.73 8.23
CA PRO A 72 -4.48 8.44 8.59
C PRO A 72 -4.91 7.29 7.66
N LEU A 73 -4.11 6.21 7.63
CA LEU A 73 -4.39 4.98 6.90
C LEU A 73 -4.71 3.82 7.85
N ALA A 74 -5.51 2.88 7.39
CA ALA A 74 -5.62 1.56 8.01
C ALA A 74 -4.78 0.58 7.20
N ILE A 75 -3.89 -0.17 7.86
CA ILE A 75 -3.10 -1.25 7.24
C ILE A 75 -3.65 -2.57 7.76
N GLY A 76 -4.00 -3.45 6.83
CA GLY A 76 -4.57 -4.75 7.13
C GLY A 76 -4.23 -5.78 6.05
N ARG A 77 -4.88 -6.92 6.14
CA ARG A 77 -4.73 -8.04 5.20
C ARG A 77 -5.92 -8.99 5.36
N ASP A 78 -6.02 -9.93 4.43
CA ASP A 78 -6.88 -11.09 4.61
C ASP A 78 -6.35 -12.02 5.71
N HIS A 79 -7.19 -12.92 6.22
CA HIS A 79 -6.82 -13.99 7.15
C HIS A 79 -5.95 -15.06 6.48
N LEU A 80 -6.00 -15.19 5.15
CA LEU A 80 -5.07 -15.98 4.37
C LEU A 80 -3.71 -15.26 4.29
N ASP A 81 -2.80 -15.61 5.19
CA ASP A 81 -1.44 -15.11 5.24
C ASP A 81 -0.48 -16.20 5.73
N CYS A 82 0.82 -16.00 5.53
CA CYS A 82 1.87 -17.01 5.73
C CYS A 82 1.92 -17.65 7.13
N GLY A 83 1.26 -17.06 8.14
CA GLY A 83 1.21 -17.57 9.51
C GLY A 83 -0.10 -17.33 10.25
N SER A 84 -1.23 -17.15 9.55
CA SER A 84 -2.51 -16.82 10.21
C SER A 84 -3.71 -17.71 9.86
N VAL A 85 -3.49 -18.85 9.21
CA VAL A 85 -4.59 -19.76 8.84
C VAL A 85 -4.24 -21.23 9.12
N ALA A 86 -5.25 -21.98 9.54
CA ALA A 86 -5.31 -23.44 9.42
C ALA A 86 -6.64 -23.76 8.73
N SER A 87 -6.59 -24.31 7.52
CA SER A 87 -7.77 -24.50 6.64
C SER A 87 -7.67 -25.77 5.84
#